data_AF-A0A8H8D359-F1
#
_entry.id   AF-A0A8H8D359-F1
#
_cell.length_a   1.000
_cell.length_b   1.000
_cell.length_c   1.000
_cell.angle_alpha   90.00
_cell.angle_beta   90.00
_cell.angle_gamma   90.00
#
_symmetry.space_group_name_H-M   'P 1'
#
loop_
_entity.id
_entity.type
_entity.pdbx_description
1 polymer ?
#
loop_
_entity_poly.entity_id
_entity_poly.type
_entity_poly.pdbx_seq_one_letter_code
_entity_poly.pdbx_strand_id
1 'polypeptide(L)'
;MASAACGLHKGPNPLRPNTLPALVYSSSLLASSSLSHISTIVAYLLSCAIAPQAFISPPTYLTDTQSHPDLIMRLSTLLACSALGVGLSMAQGSRFRPNVQSTNNPPNVTYTAQLLNKTTTDLRGNVSITSGPGGEGVLISAMFSGFPNETEQGPFPWHVHAQPVNASGDCLSAGPHLSPNLRADAPPCDRTDLVTCQSGDLSGKYGDIGGVRNGTVWTTEFFDPFLSTNPNSTSFVGNRSIVVHLYNGTRINCGNFTLNPNGSQAFPPVFTLQLPGRSSSGASRVGAVALGVILASIIALLL
;
A
#
# COMPACT_ATOMS: atom_id res chain seq x y z
N MET A 1 -61.39 -55.83 -32.70
CA MET A 1 -62.04 -54.55 -33.07
C MET A 1 -60.95 -53.48 -32.92
N ALA A 2 -60.24 -53.13 -34.00
CA ALA A 2 -60.43 -51.91 -34.83
C ALA A 2 -60.28 -50.61 -34.00
N SER A 3 -59.57 -49.53 -34.37
CA SER A 3 -58.75 -49.09 -35.51
C SER A 3 -58.17 -47.72 -35.08
N ALA A 4 -56.85 -47.49 -35.08
CA ALA A 4 -56.10 -46.56 -35.94
C ALA A 4 -56.75 -45.21 -36.34
N ALA A 5 -56.03 -44.09 -36.06
CA ALA A 5 -55.56 -43.03 -37.01
C ALA A 5 -55.42 -41.64 -36.32
N CYS A 6 -54.69 -40.61 -36.76
CA CYS A 6 -53.41 -40.36 -37.44
C CYS A 6 -53.39 -38.84 -37.80
N GLY A 7 -52.21 -38.21 -37.94
CA GLY A 7 -51.99 -36.88 -38.57
C GLY A 7 -51.23 -35.88 -37.66
N LEU A 8 -49.92 -35.59 -37.71
CA LEU A 8 -48.86 -35.48 -38.75
C LEU A 8 -48.88 -34.17 -39.58
N HIS A 9 -47.90 -33.29 -39.34
CA HIS A 9 -47.07 -32.48 -40.29
C HIS A 9 -46.54 -31.18 -39.64
N LYS A 10 -45.35 -30.60 -39.90
CA LYS A 10 -44.12 -30.91 -40.67
C LYS A 10 -43.11 -29.78 -40.30
N GLY A 11 -41.81 -30.07 -40.09
CA GLY A 11 -40.72 -29.08 -40.20
C GLY A 11 -40.43 -28.73 -41.69
N PRO A 12 -39.43 -27.87 -42.05
CA PRO A 12 -38.05 -27.92 -41.54
C PRO A 12 -37.25 -26.58 -41.38
N ASN A 13 -36.08 -26.70 -40.73
CA ASN A 13 -34.84 -25.88 -40.65
C ASN A 13 -34.39 -25.09 -41.91
N PRO A 14 -33.21 -24.40 -41.91
CA PRO A 14 -32.51 -23.51 -40.97
C PRO A 14 -32.05 -22.19 -41.69
N LEU A 15 -31.23 -21.31 -41.08
CA LEU A 15 -30.06 -20.59 -41.68
C LEU A 15 -29.57 -19.40 -40.79
N ARG A 16 -28.31 -19.45 -40.38
CA ARG A 16 -27.40 -18.30 -40.10
C ARG A 16 -26.73 -17.91 -41.44
N PRO A 17 -26.19 -16.70 -41.70
CA PRO A 17 -25.11 -16.08 -40.89
C PRO A 17 -25.06 -14.52 -40.83
N ASN A 18 -24.21 -14.02 -39.91
CA ASN A 18 -23.45 -12.76 -39.85
C ASN A 18 -24.02 -11.46 -40.45
N THR A 19 -24.08 -10.39 -39.64
CA THR A 19 -23.30 -9.14 -39.84
C THR A 19 -23.57 -8.11 -38.72
N LEU A 20 -22.47 -7.50 -38.23
CA LEU A 20 -22.45 -6.34 -37.35
C LEU A 20 -23.01 -5.09 -38.04
N PRO A 21 -23.53 -4.12 -37.28
CA PRO A 21 -23.36 -2.72 -37.62
C PRO A 21 -22.52 -2.02 -36.55
N ALA A 22 -21.36 -1.52 -36.97
CA ALA A 22 -20.65 -0.44 -36.31
C ALA A 22 -21.40 0.86 -36.60
N LEU A 23 -21.81 1.60 -35.57
CA LEU A 23 -22.30 2.97 -35.68
C LEU A 23 -21.81 3.80 -34.50
N VAL A 24 -20.73 4.54 -34.77
CA VAL A 24 -20.53 5.97 -34.50
C VAL A 24 -21.05 6.48 -33.14
N TYR A 25 -20.13 6.67 -32.20
CA TYR A 25 -20.31 7.66 -31.13
C TYR A 25 -19.34 8.83 -31.35
N SER A 26 -19.94 9.98 -31.57
CA SER A 26 -19.29 11.27 -31.81
C SER A 26 -18.60 11.78 -30.55
N SER A 27 -17.31 12.11 -30.66
CA SER A 27 -16.54 12.79 -29.62
C SER A 27 -16.67 14.31 -29.80
N SER A 28 -17.45 14.97 -28.95
CA SER A 28 -17.41 16.43 -28.80
C SER A 28 -16.26 16.80 -27.85
N LEU A 29 -15.22 17.39 -28.43
CA LEU A 29 -14.14 18.09 -27.74
C LEU A 29 -14.66 19.42 -27.16
N LEU A 30 -14.53 19.60 -25.85
CA LEU A 30 -14.41 20.92 -25.23
C LEU A 30 -13.02 21.03 -24.62
N ALA A 31 -12.29 22.02 -25.11
CA ALA A 31 -10.94 22.36 -24.73
C ALA A 31 -10.87 22.90 -23.30
N SER A 32 -9.90 22.40 -22.52
CA SER A 32 -9.25 23.21 -21.49
C SER A 32 -7.74 23.00 -21.59
N SER A 33 -7.02 24.10 -21.63
CA SER A 33 -5.64 24.25 -22.09
C SER A 33 -4.64 24.05 -20.95
N SER A 34 -3.97 22.89 -20.88
CA SER A 34 -2.69 22.73 -20.15
C SER A 34 -1.97 21.37 -20.34
N LEU A 35 -1.98 20.75 -21.53
CA LEU A 35 -1.46 19.38 -21.73
C LEU A 35 -0.66 19.14 -23.03
N SER A 36 0.02 20.15 -23.57
CA SER A 36 0.77 20.03 -24.84
C SER A 36 2.22 19.52 -24.75
N HIS A 37 2.72 19.09 -23.58
CA HIS A 37 4.10 18.58 -23.45
C HIS A 37 4.27 17.14 -22.95
N ILE A 38 3.19 16.45 -22.55
CA ILE A 38 3.29 15.06 -22.04
C ILE A 38 2.87 14.03 -23.10
N SER A 39 2.06 14.40 -24.09
CA SER A 39 1.56 13.46 -25.11
C SER A 39 2.62 13.03 -26.14
N THR A 40 3.68 13.79 -26.35
CA THR A 40 4.73 13.48 -27.34
C THR A 40 5.74 12.44 -26.84
N ILE A 41 5.92 12.33 -25.51
CA ILE A 41 6.87 11.39 -24.89
C ILE A 41 6.28 9.97 -24.82
N VAL A 42 4.96 9.85 -24.60
CA VAL A 42 4.27 8.54 -24.55
C VAL A 42 4.14 7.89 -25.94
N ALA A 43 3.99 8.70 -27.00
CA ALA A 43 3.95 8.19 -28.37
C ALA A 43 5.32 7.66 -28.87
N TYR A 44 6.43 8.21 -28.35
CA TYR A 44 7.79 7.80 -28.73
C TYR A 44 8.25 6.51 -28.04
N LEU A 45 7.73 6.21 -26.85
CA LEU A 45 8.07 4.97 -26.12
C LEU A 45 7.22 3.76 -26.55
N LEU A 46 6.05 3.98 -27.16
CA LEU A 46 5.15 2.89 -27.57
C LEU A 46 5.42 2.38 -29.01
N SER A 47 6.29 3.03 -29.78
CA SER A 47 6.65 2.63 -31.15
C SER A 47 7.95 1.79 -31.24
N CYS A 48 8.64 1.53 -30.13
CA CYS A 48 9.84 0.68 -30.09
C CYS A 48 9.60 -0.78 -29.63
N ALA A 49 8.38 -1.18 -29.29
CA ALA A 49 8.12 -2.49 -28.66
C ALA A 49 7.46 -3.55 -29.56
N ILE A 50 7.26 -3.31 -30.86
CA ILE A 50 6.68 -4.32 -31.77
C ILE A 50 7.38 -4.29 -33.13
N ALA A 51 8.49 -5.01 -33.25
CA ALA A 51 8.99 -5.48 -34.53
C ALA A 51 8.90 -7.02 -34.54
N PRO A 52 8.04 -7.64 -35.38
CA PRO A 52 7.99 -9.08 -35.51
C PRO A 52 9.25 -9.60 -36.21
N GLN A 53 9.84 -10.67 -35.68
CA GLN A 53 10.98 -11.34 -36.29
C GLN A 53 10.54 -12.02 -37.59
N ALA A 54 10.96 -11.47 -38.74
CA ALA A 54 10.83 -12.12 -40.04
C ALA A 54 12.07 -12.97 -40.30
N PHE A 55 11.83 -14.25 -40.61
CA PHE A 55 12.81 -15.26 -41.00
C PHE A 55 13.59 -14.83 -42.26
N ILE A 56 14.91 -14.99 -42.21
CA ILE A 56 15.83 -14.75 -43.33
C ILE A 56 15.98 -16.05 -44.13
N SER A 57 15.60 -16.02 -45.40
CA SER A 57 16.01 -17.01 -46.41
C SER A 57 17.37 -16.61 -47.01
N PRO A 58 18.24 -17.55 -47.44
CA PRO A 58 19.56 -17.23 -47.97
C PRO A 58 19.50 -16.61 -49.39
N PRO A 59 20.51 -15.84 -49.81
CA PRO A 59 20.47 -15.05 -51.05
C PRO A 59 20.78 -15.89 -52.29
N THR A 60 19.98 -15.70 -53.33
CA THR A 60 20.36 -16.09 -54.70
C THR A 60 21.42 -15.13 -55.24
N TYR A 61 22.50 -15.73 -55.71
CA TYR A 61 23.67 -15.11 -56.33
C TYR A 61 23.28 -14.40 -57.63
N LEU A 62 23.46 -13.08 -57.70
CA LEU A 62 23.60 -12.36 -58.97
C LEU A 62 24.84 -11.48 -58.88
N THR A 63 25.75 -11.77 -59.80
CA THR A 63 27.00 -11.07 -60.05
C THR A 63 26.70 -9.70 -60.61
N ASP A 64 27.01 -8.64 -59.85
CA ASP A 64 27.44 -7.41 -60.47
C ASP A 64 28.50 -6.74 -59.62
N THR A 65 29.70 -6.69 -60.18
CA THR A 65 30.88 -6.06 -59.59
C THR A 65 30.80 -4.57 -59.87
N GLN A 66 30.24 -3.81 -58.93
CA GLN A 66 30.40 -2.36 -58.94
C GLN A 66 30.95 -1.89 -57.58
N SER A 67 32.22 -1.53 -57.62
CA SER A 67 32.99 -0.94 -56.53
C SER A 67 32.35 0.37 -56.05
N HIS A 68 31.69 0.33 -54.90
CA HIS A 68 31.27 1.55 -54.18
C HIS A 68 31.96 1.59 -52.80
N PRO A 69 32.74 2.64 -52.49
CA PRO A 69 33.50 2.76 -51.24
C PRO A 69 32.63 3.00 -49.99
N ASP A 70 31.30 2.97 -50.11
CA ASP A 70 30.35 3.30 -49.05
C ASP A 70 30.01 2.13 -48.12
N LEU A 71 30.47 0.92 -48.43
CA LEU A 71 30.13 -0.29 -47.66
C LEU A 71 31.01 -0.49 -46.40
N ILE A 72 32.20 0.13 -46.35
CA ILE A 72 33.16 -0.05 -45.24
C ILE A 72 32.82 0.85 -44.04
N MET A 73 32.02 1.91 -44.22
CA MET A 73 31.63 2.84 -43.14
C MET A 73 30.24 2.56 -42.52
N ARG A 74 29.63 1.41 -42.85
CA ARG A 74 28.34 1.00 -42.26
C ARG A 74 28.43 -0.24 -41.37
N LEU A 75 29.62 -0.85 -41.28
CA LEU A 75 29.85 -2.00 -40.39
C LEU A 75 30.51 -1.61 -39.05
N SER A 76 31.12 -0.43 -38.97
CA SER A 76 31.75 0.11 -37.75
C SER A 76 30.81 0.92 -36.85
N THR A 77 29.60 1.27 -37.31
CA THR A 77 28.59 2.02 -36.53
C THR A 77 27.57 1.13 -35.81
N LEU A 78 27.54 -0.19 -36.07
CA LEU A 78 26.65 -1.13 -35.40
C LEU A 78 27.25 -1.83 -34.18
N LEU A 79 28.55 -1.64 -33.89
CA LEU A 79 29.23 -2.27 -32.74
C LEU A 79 29.52 -1.33 -31.57
N ALA A 80 29.17 -0.04 -31.68
CA ALA A 80 29.45 0.97 -30.63
C ALA A 80 28.19 1.45 -29.87
N CYS A 81 26.98 1.01 -30.24
CA CYS A 81 25.75 1.42 -29.56
C CYS A 81 25.24 0.42 -28.51
N SER A 82 25.88 -0.73 -28.34
CA SER A 82 25.44 -1.78 -27.40
C SER A 82 26.16 -1.78 -26.04
N ALA A 83 27.10 -0.85 -25.79
CA ALA A 83 27.93 -0.85 -24.58
C ALA A 83 27.62 0.26 -23.55
N LEU A 84 26.62 1.12 -23.79
CA LEU A 84 26.24 2.21 -22.87
C LEU A 84 24.89 1.98 -22.16
N GLY A 85 24.25 0.83 -22.37
CA GLY A 85 22.90 0.54 -21.88
C GLY A 85 22.82 -0.36 -20.63
N VAL A 86 23.94 -0.75 -20.02
CA VAL A 86 23.93 -1.65 -18.85
C VAL A 86 24.67 -0.98 -17.68
N GLY A 87 23.97 -0.11 -16.96
CA GLY A 87 24.56 0.58 -15.81
C GLY A 87 23.66 1.52 -15.02
N LEU A 88 22.35 1.59 -15.29
CA LEU A 88 21.38 2.36 -14.50
C LEU A 88 20.21 1.50 -14.03
N SER A 89 20.52 0.49 -13.26
CA SER A 89 19.54 -0.15 -12.38
C SER A 89 20.32 -0.64 -11.17
N MET A 90 19.75 -0.49 -9.97
CA MET A 90 20.36 -0.74 -8.65
C MET A 90 20.98 0.48 -7.95
N ALA A 91 20.20 1.57 -7.78
CA ALA A 91 20.28 2.44 -6.59
C ALA A 91 19.14 3.47 -6.59
N GLN A 92 17.88 3.04 -6.76
CA GLN A 92 16.78 3.85 -6.24
C GLN A 92 16.60 3.47 -4.77
N GLY A 93 17.53 3.94 -3.92
CA GLY A 93 17.26 4.05 -2.49
C GLY A 93 15.97 4.85 -2.35
N SER A 94 14.94 4.20 -1.82
CA SER A 94 13.57 4.67 -1.82
C SER A 94 13.51 6.11 -1.29
N ARG A 95 13.10 7.07 -2.13
CA ARG A 95 12.94 8.50 -1.76
C ARG A 95 11.75 8.74 -0.81
N PHE A 96 11.43 7.79 0.05
CA PHE A 96 10.34 7.91 1.02
C PHE A 96 10.89 8.35 2.36
N ARG A 97 10.12 9.16 3.09
CA ARG A 97 10.50 9.54 4.46
C ARG A 97 10.46 8.29 5.34
N PRO A 98 11.42 8.11 6.27
CA PRO A 98 11.31 7.05 7.26
C PRO A 98 9.99 7.13 8.02
N ASN A 99 9.45 5.96 8.35
CA ASN A 99 8.30 5.84 9.22
C ASN A 99 8.67 6.34 10.62
N VAL A 100 7.78 7.12 11.22
CA VAL A 100 8.02 7.79 12.49
C VAL A 100 7.44 6.93 13.60
N GLN A 101 8.23 6.66 14.63
CA GLN A 101 7.75 5.94 15.80
C GLN A 101 6.66 6.76 16.50
N SER A 102 5.59 6.08 16.90
CA SER A 102 4.47 6.69 17.58
C SER A 102 4.82 6.94 19.03
N THR A 103 4.75 8.21 19.46
CA THR A 103 4.96 8.63 20.84
C THR A 103 3.69 9.30 21.39
N ASN A 104 3.66 9.58 22.70
CA ASN A 104 2.56 10.28 23.36
C ASN A 104 1.20 9.61 23.17
N ASN A 105 1.17 8.28 23.06
CA ASN A 105 -0.06 7.51 23.10
C ASN A 105 -0.71 7.66 24.48
N PRO A 106 -2.01 7.98 24.57
CA PRO A 106 -2.69 8.10 25.85
C PRO A 106 -2.67 6.77 26.63
N PRO A 107 -2.42 6.79 27.96
CA PRO A 107 -2.31 5.55 28.72
C PRO A 107 -3.65 4.80 28.75
N ASN A 108 -3.58 3.47 28.70
CA ASN A 108 -4.74 2.56 28.83
C ASN A 108 -5.87 2.73 27.80
N VAL A 109 -5.58 3.36 26.65
CA VAL A 109 -6.53 3.45 25.53
C VAL A 109 -6.38 2.23 24.62
N THR A 110 -7.53 1.65 24.26
CA THR A 110 -7.63 0.50 23.33
C THR A 110 -8.65 0.79 22.24
N TYR A 111 -8.27 0.56 20.99
CA TYR A 111 -9.19 0.53 19.86
C TYR A 111 -9.40 -0.91 19.39
N THR A 112 -10.64 -1.29 19.14
CA THR A 112 -11.02 -2.63 18.67
C THR A 112 -11.70 -2.57 17.32
N ALA A 113 -11.37 -3.51 16.44
CA ALA A 113 -12.06 -3.74 15.19
C ALA A 113 -12.58 -5.18 15.14
N GLN A 114 -13.84 -5.34 14.76
CA GLN A 114 -14.43 -6.65 14.43
C GLN A 114 -14.66 -6.72 12.93
N LEU A 115 -14.24 -7.81 12.30
CA LEU A 115 -14.51 -8.05 10.89
C LEU A 115 -16.02 -8.17 10.66
N LEU A 116 -16.49 -7.60 9.56
CA LEU A 116 -17.92 -7.55 9.23
C LEU A 116 -18.53 -8.94 9.07
N ASN A 117 -19.80 -9.08 9.43
CA ASN A 117 -20.58 -10.28 9.16
C ASN A 117 -21.06 -10.27 7.69
N LYS A 118 -20.23 -10.80 6.78
CA LYS A 118 -20.51 -10.88 5.34
C LYS A 118 -21.00 -12.26 4.94
N THR A 119 -21.92 -12.33 3.99
CA THR A 119 -22.38 -13.59 3.38
C THR A 119 -21.43 -14.11 2.30
N THR A 120 -20.49 -13.27 1.83
CA THR A 120 -19.54 -13.61 0.77
C THR A 120 -18.28 -14.33 1.27
N THR A 121 -18.13 -14.49 2.58
CA THR A 121 -16.96 -15.12 3.19
C THR A 121 -17.28 -15.57 4.61
N ASP A 122 -16.68 -16.67 5.06
CA ASP A 122 -16.75 -17.15 6.44
C ASP A 122 -15.69 -16.49 7.34
N LEU A 123 -14.78 -15.68 6.79
CA LEU A 123 -13.71 -15.05 7.55
C LEU A 123 -14.28 -14.10 8.61
N ARG A 124 -13.95 -14.36 9.87
CA ARG A 124 -14.31 -13.55 11.03
C ARG A 124 -13.07 -13.27 11.86
N GLY A 125 -13.15 -12.25 12.71
CA GLY A 125 -12.09 -11.98 13.66
C GLY A 125 -12.21 -10.64 14.35
N ASN A 126 -11.34 -10.47 15.36
CA ASN A 126 -11.25 -9.28 16.19
C ASN A 126 -9.78 -8.87 16.28
N VAL A 127 -9.53 -7.57 16.24
CA VAL A 127 -8.22 -6.95 16.47
C VAL A 127 -8.36 -5.92 17.56
N SER A 128 -7.46 -5.97 18.54
CA SER A 128 -7.32 -4.97 19.60
C SER A 128 -5.95 -4.29 19.46
N ILE A 129 -5.96 -2.96 19.47
CA ILE A 129 -4.76 -2.11 19.45
C ILE A 129 -4.77 -1.28 20.72
N THR A 130 -3.88 -1.60 21.65
CA THR A 130 -3.76 -0.95 22.96
C THR A 130 -2.51 -0.10 23.01
N SER A 131 -2.57 1.02 23.71
CA SER A 131 -1.43 1.93 23.88
C SER A 131 -0.25 1.20 24.54
N GLY A 132 0.95 1.36 23.97
CA GLY A 132 2.14 0.71 24.48
C GLY A 132 2.72 1.37 25.75
N PRO A 133 3.67 0.70 26.43
CA PRO A 133 4.32 1.23 27.62
C PRO A 133 4.98 2.60 27.38
N GLY A 134 4.87 3.52 28.34
CA GLY A 134 5.47 4.85 28.24
C GLY A 134 4.84 5.76 27.17
N GLY A 135 3.72 5.38 26.57
CA GLY A 135 3.11 6.10 25.46
C GLY A 135 3.79 5.85 24.11
N GLU A 136 4.68 4.86 24.04
CA GLU A 136 5.41 4.48 22.82
C GLU A 136 4.73 3.31 22.13
N GLY A 137 4.50 3.44 20.81
CA GLY A 137 3.89 2.39 19.98
C GLY A 137 2.56 1.87 20.52
N VAL A 138 2.22 0.66 20.08
CA VAL A 138 1.00 -0.06 20.45
C VAL A 138 1.26 -1.55 20.63
N LEU A 139 0.48 -2.18 21.50
CA LEU A 139 0.36 -3.63 21.61
C LEU A 139 -0.83 -4.06 20.77
N ILE A 140 -0.60 -5.01 19.86
CA ILE A 140 -1.62 -5.57 18.97
C ILE A 140 -1.91 -6.99 19.41
N SER A 141 -3.20 -7.32 19.56
CA SER A 141 -3.70 -8.68 19.74
C SER A 141 -4.77 -8.93 18.69
N ALA A 142 -4.63 -10.01 17.92
CA ALA A 142 -5.56 -10.33 16.85
C ALA A 142 -5.96 -11.80 16.90
N MET A 143 -7.23 -12.07 16.61
CA MET A 143 -7.78 -13.41 16.48
C MET A 143 -8.65 -13.47 15.24
N PHE A 144 -8.40 -14.43 14.35
CA PHE A 144 -9.15 -14.63 13.11
C PHE A 144 -9.52 -16.11 12.94
N SER A 145 -10.58 -16.39 12.21
CA SER A 145 -11.07 -17.74 11.94
C SER A 145 -11.90 -17.78 10.66
N GLY A 146 -12.23 -18.99 10.18
CA GLY A 146 -13.07 -19.13 8.97
C GLY A 146 -12.35 -18.74 7.68
N PHE A 147 -11.04 -18.96 7.63
CA PHE A 147 -10.23 -18.68 6.45
C PHE A 147 -10.65 -19.54 5.26
N PRO A 148 -10.59 -18.98 4.03
CA PRO A 148 -10.63 -19.79 2.82
C PRO A 148 -9.46 -20.79 2.75
N ASN A 149 -9.44 -21.65 1.72
CA ASN A 149 -8.36 -22.62 1.55
C ASN A 149 -7.00 -21.93 1.37
N GLU A 150 -6.15 -21.98 2.39
CA GLU A 150 -4.84 -21.35 2.39
C GLU A 150 -3.95 -21.76 1.21
N THR A 151 -4.01 -23.02 0.77
CA THR A 151 -3.16 -23.51 -0.34
C THR A 151 -3.53 -22.86 -1.67
N GLU A 152 -4.78 -22.44 -1.83
CA GLU A 152 -5.30 -21.85 -3.07
C GLU A 152 -5.38 -20.32 -3.01
N GLN A 153 -5.53 -19.77 -1.80
CA GLN A 153 -5.99 -18.40 -1.58
C GLN A 153 -5.18 -17.63 -0.54
N GLY A 154 -4.30 -18.32 0.20
CA GLY A 154 -3.39 -17.74 1.18
C GLY A 154 -1.92 -17.78 0.74
N PRO A 155 -0.98 -17.48 1.66
CA PRO A 155 -1.23 -16.92 2.99
C PRO A 155 -1.92 -15.56 2.87
N PHE A 156 -2.59 -15.11 3.95
CA PHE A 156 -3.53 -14.00 3.88
C PHE A 156 -2.90 -12.70 4.41
N PRO A 157 -2.63 -11.69 3.54
CA PRO A 157 -2.09 -10.43 3.99
C PRO A 157 -3.11 -9.65 4.82
N TRP A 158 -2.66 -8.83 5.76
CA TRP A 158 -3.54 -8.02 6.59
C TRP A 158 -2.89 -6.70 6.99
N HIS A 159 -3.68 -5.63 6.91
CA HIS A 159 -3.16 -4.26 7.03
C HIS A 159 -4.16 -3.33 7.71
N VAL A 160 -3.64 -2.29 8.36
CA VAL A 160 -4.43 -1.11 8.73
C VAL A 160 -4.51 -0.19 7.52
N HIS A 161 -5.72 0.14 7.10
CA HIS A 161 -6.00 0.98 5.94
C HIS A 161 -6.29 2.43 6.33
N ALA A 162 -6.01 3.36 5.40
CA ALA A 162 -6.02 4.79 5.64
C ALA A 162 -7.41 5.39 5.93
N GLN A 163 -8.49 4.71 5.51
CA GLN A 163 -9.86 5.18 5.69
C GLN A 163 -10.71 4.16 6.47
N PRO A 164 -11.77 4.60 7.16
CA PRO A 164 -12.79 3.70 7.64
C PRO A 164 -13.53 3.07 6.45
N VAL A 165 -13.98 1.84 6.62
CA VAL A 165 -14.98 1.18 5.79
C VAL A 165 -16.29 1.97 5.89
N ASN A 166 -16.89 2.26 4.75
CA ASN A 166 -18.15 2.98 4.65
C ASN A 166 -19.34 2.18 5.20
N ALA A 167 -20.50 2.83 5.30
CA ALA A 167 -21.72 2.22 5.84
C ALA A 167 -22.24 1.00 5.05
N SER A 168 -21.87 0.86 3.77
CA SER A 168 -22.23 -0.33 2.97
C SER A 168 -21.35 -1.54 3.25
N GLY A 169 -20.30 -1.41 4.06
CA GLY A 169 -19.37 -2.50 4.37
C GLY A 169 -18.43 -2.86 3.21
N ASP A 170 -18.23 -1.97 2.24
CA ASP A 170 -17.34 -2.21 1.11
C ASP A 170 -15.88 -2.00 1.51
N CYS A 171 -15.07 -3.06 1.50
CA CYS A 171 -13.68 -2.98 1.91
C CYS A 171 -12.82 -2.13 0.98
N LEU A 172 -13.24 -1.85 -0.26
CA LEU A 172 -12.53 -0.94 -1.16
C LEU A 172 -12.55 0.51 -0.63
N SER A 173 -13.61 0.90 0.07
CA SER A 173 -13.74 2.25 0.65
C SER A 173 -12.67 2.59 1.69
N ALA A 174 -12.02 1.57 2.27
CA ALA A 174 -10.90 1.74 3.19
C ALA A 174 -9.65 2.40 2.56
N GLY A 175 -9.58 2.49 1.22
CA GLY A 175 -8.49 3.16 0.52
C GLY A 175 -7.16 2.40 0.61
N PRO A 176 -6.00 3.06 0.47
CA PRO A 176 -4.68 2.41 0.54
C PRO A 176 -4.32 2.00 1.98
N HIS A 177 -3.17 1.35 2.17
CA HIS A 177 -2.61 1.12 3.50
C HIS A 177 -2.34 2.45 4.23
N LEU A 178 -2.41 2.45 5.56
CA LEU A 178 -2.03 3.60 6.37
C LEU A 178 -0.53 3.88 6.23
N SER A 179 -0.20 4.94 5.49
CA SER A 179 1.18 5.29 5.13
C SER A 179 1.40 6.80 5.18
N PRO A 180 1.64 7.39 6.38
CA PRO A 180 1.89 8.82 6.52
C PRO A 180 3.11 9.32 5.74
N ASN A 181 4.09 8.45 5.50
CA ASN A 181 5.26 8.73 4.69
C ASN A 181 5.04 8.55 3.17
N LEU A 182 3.81 8.24 2.76
CA LEU A 182 3.43 7.99 1.37
C LEU A 182 4.30 6.91 0.69
N ARG A 183 4.80 5.96 1.48
CA ARG A 183 5.48 4.78 0.93
C ARG A 183 4.49 3.95 0.12
N ALA A 184 4.91 3.54 -1.07
CA ALA A 184 4.21 2.59 -1.93
C ALA A 184 4.38 1.13 -1.47
N ASP A 185 3.52 0.25 -1.97
CA ASP A 185 3.53 -1.19 -1.64
C ASP A 185 4.76 -1.92 -2.21
N ALA A 186 5.32 -1.40 -3.30
CA ALA A 186 6.52 -1.92 -3.96
C ALA A 186 7.72 -0.96 -3.79
N PRO A 187 8.92 -1.48 -3.45
CA PRO A 187 9.19 -2.87 -3.07
C PRO A 187 8.50 -3.24 -1.74
N PRO A 188 8.33 -4.54 -1.44
CA PRO A 188 7.77 -5.00 -0.17
C PRO A 188 8.52 -4.42 1.04
N CYS A 189 7.85 -4.38 2.20
CA CYS A 189 8.48 -4.03 3.47
C CYS A 189 9.74 -4.87 3.72
N ASP A 190 10.82 -4.20 4.13
CA ASP A 190 12.03 -4.87 4.60
C ASP A 190 11.88 -5.16 6.10
N ARG A 191 11.70 -6.43 6.45
CA ARG A 191 11.54 -6.87 7.85
C ARG A 191 12.78 -6.63 8.71
N THR A 192 13.94 -6.44 8.10
CA THR A 192 15.19 -6.12 8.81
C THR A 192 15.32 -4.62 9.09
N ASP A 193 14.52 -3.79 8.41
CA ASP A 193 14.49 -2.34 8.58
C ASP A 193 13.06 -1.79 8.57
N LEU A 194 12.36 -1.97 9.70
CA LEU A 194 10.93 -1.64 9.82
C LEU A 194 10.64 -0.14 9.65
N VAL A 195 11.63 0.75 9.87
CA VAL A 195 11.42 2.20 9.63
C VAL A 195 11.23 2.50 8.15
N THR A 196 11.59 1.58 7.26
CA THR A 196 11.29 1.74 5.85
C THR A 196 9.84 1.41 5.53
N CYS A 197 9.13 0.62 6.33
CA CYS A 197 7.81 0.07 5.99
C CYS A 197 6.67 1.08 6.19
N GLN A 198 5.51 0.82 5.57
CA GLN A 198 4.30 1.60 5.83
C GLN A 198 3.82 1.33 7.27
N SER A 199 3.25 2.33 7.95
CA SER A 199 2.79 2.16 9.34
C SER A 199 1.71 1.08 9.46
N GLY A 200 0.80 1.00 8.49
CA GLY A 200 -0.27 0.01 8.45
C GLY A 200 0.09 -1.36 7.90
N ASP A 201 1.32 -1.57 7.39
CA ASP A 201 1.72 -2.82 6.75
C ASP A 201 2.13 -3.89 7.78
N LEU A 202 1.14 -4.49 8.45
CA LEU A 202 1.35 -5.50 9.50
C LEU A 202 1.92 -6.79 8.93
N SER A 203 1.37 -7.26 7.81
CA SER A 203 1.88 -8.42 7.06
C SER A 203 3.34 -8.27 6.62
N GLY A 204 3.68 -7.12 6.06
CA GLY A 204 5.03 -6.80 5.65
C GLY A 204 5.99 -6.84 6.84
N LYS A 205 5.61 -6.29 8.00
CA LYS A 205 6.48 -6.24 9.19
C LYS A 205 6.56 -7.56 9.96
N TYR A 206 5.44 -8.27 10.14
CA TYR A 206 5.30 -9.36 11.10
C TYR A 206 4.92 -10.71 10.48
N GLY A 207 4.67 -10.74 9.16
CA GLY A 207 4.29 -11.95 8.44
C GLY A 207 2.80 -11.99 8.11
N ASP A 208 2.49 -12.67 7.01
CA ASP A 208 1.13 -12.96 6.61
C ASP A 208 0.48 -13.99 7.54
N ILE A 209 -0.85 -14.02 7.54
CA ILE A 209 -1.58 -15.04 8.27
C ILE A 209 -1.44 -16.36 7.49
N GLY A 210 -0.79 -17.34 8.12
CA GLY A 210 -0.58 -18.67 7.54
C GLY A 210 -0.67 -19.79 8.58
N GLY A 211 -0.62 -21.03 8.13
CA GLY A 211 -0.85 -22.22 8.96
C GLY A 211 -2.31 -22.42 9.35
N VAL A 212 -3.24 -21.89 8.55
CA VAL A 212 -4.68 -21.77 8.86
C VAL A 212 -5.51 -22.65 7.93
N ARG A 213 -5.44 -23.97 8.13
CA ARG A 213 -6.23 -24.93 7.35
C ARG A 213 -7.57 -25.22 8.03
N ASN A 214 -8.61 -25.49 7.22
CA ASN A 214 -9.92 -25.98 7.68
C ASN A 214 -10.60 -25.14 8.79
N GLY A 215 -10.58 -23.81 8.68
CA GLY A 215 -11.27 -22.93 9.64
C GLY A 215 -10.58 -22.81 11.00
N THR A 216 -9.32 -23.25 11.13
CA THR A 216 -8.51 -23.09 12.34
C THR A 216 -8.46 -21.63 12.78
N VAL A 217 -8.57 -21.40 14.09
CA VAL A 217 -8.40 -20.09 14.71
C VAL A 217 -6.92 -19.73 14.69
N TRP A 218 -6.61 -18.55 14.19
CA TRP A 218 -5.28 -17.95 14.24
C TRP A 218 -5.27 -16.83 15.27
N THR A 219 -4.21 -16.77 16.07
CA THR A 219 -4.01 -15.74 17.08
C THR A 219 -2.58 -15.23 17.03
N THR A 220 -2.40 -13.94 17.30
CA THR A 220 -1.08 -13.34 17.46
C THR A 220 -1.12 -12.19 18.45
N GLU A 221 0.02 -11.93 19.09
CA GLU A 221 0.25 -10.74 19.91
C GLU A 221 1.67 -10.22 19.68
N PHE A 222 1.80 -8.92 19.44
CA PHE A 222 3.11 -8.29 19.25
C PHE A 222 3.06 -6.78 19.50
N PHE A 223 4.23 -6.16 19.59
CA PHE A 223 4.40 -4.73 19.71
C PHE A 223 4.69 -4.08 18.34
N ASP A 224 4.00 -2.99 18.04
CA ASP A 224 4.20 -2.16 16.86
C ASP A 224 4.63 -0.74 17.25
N PRO A 225 5.83 -0.27 16.86
CA PRO A 225 6.32 1.04 17.28
C PRO A 225 5.77 2.20 16.43
N PHE A 226 4.97 1.96 15.38
CA PHE A 226 4.62 2.97 14.38
C PHE A 226 3.14 3.36 14.38
N LEU A 227 2.25 2.40 14.61
CA LEU A 227 0.83 2.67 14.80
C LEU A 227 0.58 3.42 16.11
N SER A 228 -0.51 4.18 16.15
CA SER A 228 -0.79 5.11 17.24
C SER A 228 -2.24 5.08 17.71
N THR A 229 -2.45 5.22 19.01
CA THR A 229 -3.73 5.53 19.64
C THR A 229 -3.89 7.02 19.95
N ASN A 230 -2.87 7.84 19.71
CA ASN A 230 -2.93 9.30 19.85
C ASN A 230 -3.70 9.93 18.68
N PRO A 231 -4.84 10.63 18.92
CA PRO A 231 -5.63 11.25 17.85
C PRO A 231 -4.89 12.32 17.04
N ASN A 232 -3.79 12.88 17.58
CA ASN A 232 -2.95 13.87 16.89
C ASN A 232 -1.85 13.22 16.03
N SER A 233 -1.67 11.91 16.10
CA SER A 233 -0.69 11.18 15.28
C SER A 233 -1.20 10.99 13.86
N THR A 234 -0.31 11.10 12.88
CA THR A 234 -0.64 10.74 11.49
C THR A 234 -0.86 9.23 11.31
N SER A 235 -0.30 8.41 12.22
CA SER A 235 -0.50 6.96 12.30
C SER A 235 -1.66 6.56 13.23
N PHE A 236 -2.54 7.49 13.57
CA PHE A 236 -3.69 7.22 14.44
C PHE A 236 -4.62 6.15 13.84
N VAL A 237 -4.96 5.13 14.63
CA VAL A 237 -5.79 3.99 14.20
C VAL A 237 -7.28 4.20 14.44
N GLY A 238 -7.68 5.11 15.33
CA GLY A 238 -9.07 5.18 15.80
C GLY A 238 -10.10 5.64 14.77
N ASN A 239 -9.66 6.16 13.62
CA ASN A 239 -10.48 6.52 12.47
C ASN A 239 -10.04 5.76 11.21
N ARG A 240 -9.58 4.51 11.40
CA ARG A 240 -9.07 3.63 10.35
C ARG A 240 -9.82 2.30 10.37
N SER A 241 -9.41 1.41 9.48
CA SER A 241 -9.95 0.07 9.39
C SER A 241 -8.84 -0.97 9.29
N ILE A 242 -9.15 -2.21 9.65
CA ILE A 242 -8.34 -3.38 9.33
C ILE A 242 -8.94 -4.08 8.13
N VAL A 243 -8.10 -4.58 7.22
CA VAL A 243 -8.50 -5.39 6.06
C VAL A 243 -7.65 -6.65 6.01
N VAL A 244 -8.29 -7.78 5.70
CA VAL A 244 -7.62 -9.06 5.41
C VAL A 244 -7.81 -9.38 3.93
N HIS A 245 -6.73 -9.82 3.29
CA HIS A 245 -6.62 -10.02 1.85
C HIS A 245 -6.35 -11.48 1.49
N LEU A 246 -6.70 -11.85 0.26
CA LEU A 246 -6.12 -13.00 -0.43
C LEU A 246 -4.68 -12.68 -0.83
N TYR A 247 -3.86 -13.71 -1.11
CA TYR A 247 -2.48 -13.52 -1.57
C TYR A 247 -2.36 -12.64 -2.84
N ASN A 248 -3.42 -12.59 -3.66
CA ASN A 248 -3.48 -11.78 -4.88
C ASN A 248 -3.92 -10.31 -4.64
N GLY A 249 -4.06 -9.90 -3.38
CA GLY A 249 -4.43 -8.53 -2.97
C GLY A 249 -5.93 -8.28 -2.84
N THR A 250 -6.79 -9.22 -3.24
CA THR A 250 -8.25 -9.07 -3.10
C THR A 250 -8.65 -8.93 -1.63
N ARG A 251 -9.46 -7.91 -1.29
CA ARG A 251 -9.95 -7.66 0.08
C ARG A 251 -11.09 -8.63 0.40
N ILE A 252 -10.87 -9.55 1.34
CA ILE A 252 -11.86 -10.59 1.71
C ILE A 252 -12.88 -10.01 2.68
N ASN A 253 -12.36 -9.43 3.78
CA ASN A 253 -13.18 -8.85 4.83
C ASN A 253 -12.41 -7.71 5.53
N CYS A 254 -13.14 -6.90 6.26
CA CYS A 254 -12.62 -5.67 6.87
C CYS A 254 -13.46 -5.28 8.09
N GLY A 255 -12.97 -4.34 8.90
CA GLY A 255 -13.68 -3.81 10.06
C GLY A 255 -13.11 -2.46 10.51
N ASN A 256 -13.97 -1.58 11.02
CA ASN A 256 -13.54 -0.28 11.55
C ASN A 256 -13.03 -0.40 12.97
N PHE A 257 -11.97 0.34 13.28
CA PHE A 257 -11.55 0.54 14.66
C PHE A 257 -12.54 1.46 15.37
N THR A 258 -12.89 1.07 16.59
CA THR A 258 -13.74 1.83 17.49
C THR A 258 -13.10 1.85 18.86
N LEU A 259 -13.28 2.94 19.59
CA LEU A 259 -12.74 3.06 20.94
C LEU A 259 -13.43 2.05 21.85
N ASN A 260 -12.65 1.20 22.51
CA ASN A 260 -13.19 0.27 23.49
C ASN A 260 -13.64 1.09 24.72
N PRO A 261 -14.95 1.11 25.07
CA PRO A 261 -15.45 1.91 26.18
C PRO A 261 -14.90 1.45 27.54
N ASN A 262 -14.41 0.22 27.64
CA ASN A 262 -13.77 -0.34 28.83
C ASN A 262 -12.24 -0.15 28.84
N GLY A 263 -11.65 0.33 27.73
CA GLY A 263 -10.32 0.92 27.75
C GLY A 263 -10.47 2.33 28.32
N SER A 264 -9.74 2.65 29.39
CA SER A 264 -9.86 3.93 30.09
C SER A 264 -9.84 5.09 29.09
N GLN A 265 -10.96 5.80 29.00
CA GLN A 265 -11.12 6.97 28.15
C GLN A 265 -10.08 8.02 28.56
N ALA A 266 -9.02 8.21 27.78
CA ALA A 266 -8.26 9.45 27.89
C ALA A 266 -9.14 10.56 27.32
N PHE A 267 -9.89 11.20 28.20
CA PHE A 267 -10.56 12.45 27.88
C PHE A 267 -9.52 13.44 27.34
N PRO A 268 -9.82 14.20 26.27
CA PRO A 268 -8.93 15.28 25.85
C PRO A 268 -8.76 16.27 27.02
N PRO A 269 -7.58 16.89 27.22
CA PRO A 269 -7.42 17.88 28.27
C PRO A 269 -8.42 19.00 28.04
N VAL A 270 -9.28 19.23 29.03
CA VAL A 270 -10.17 20.39 29.06
C VAL A 270 -9.29 21.63 28.91
N PHE A 271 -9.55 22.44 27.89
CA PHE A 271 -8.90 23.73 27.70
C PHE A 271 -9.35 24.66 28.85
N THR A 272 -8.63 24.66 29.97
CA THR A 272 -8.82 25.66 31.02
C THR A 272 -8.18 26.96 30.56
N LEU A 273 -9.00 27.94 30.20
CA LEU A 273 -8.59 29.34 30.09
C LEU A 273 -8.08 29.80 31.46
N GLN A 274 -6.77 29.76 31.67
CA GLN A 274 -6.12 30.25 32.87
C GLN A 274 -6.07 31.79 32.82
N LEU A 275 -6.94 32.46 33.58
CA LEU A 275 -6.77 33.88 33.93
C LEU A 275 -5.67 34.02 35.00
N PRO A 276 -4.90 35.12 35.01
CA PRO A 276 -3.82 35.32 35.97
C PRO A 276 -4.37 35.80 37.31
N GLY A 277 -4.10 35.06 38.40
CA GLY A 277 -4.61 35.40 39.73
C GLY A 277 -3.89 34.76 40.92
N ARG A 278 -2.69 35.28 41.22
CA ARG A 278 -2.16 35.62 42.56
C ARG A 278 -2.29 34.63 43.75
N SER A 279 -1.18 33.93 44.00
CA SER A 279 -0.34 33.86 45.23
C SER A 279 -0.96 33.56 46.62
N SER A 280 -0.43 32.49 47.25
CA SER A 280 -0.10 32.43 48.69
C SER A 280 0.97 31.33 48.90
N SER A 281 2.25 31.71 48.96
CA SER A 281 3.07 31.81 50.19
C SER A 281 3.46 30.47 50.83
N GLY A 282 4.69 30.03 50.54
CA GLY A 282 5.48 29.08 51.33
C GLY A 282 6.95 29.47 51.22
N ALA A 283 7.54 29.89 52.33
CA ALA A 283 8.81 30.63 52.38
C ALA A 283 10.07 29.75 52.26
N SER A 284 10.99 30.25 51.44
CA SER A 284 12.46 30.27 51.50
C SER A 284 13.23 29.35 52.46
N ARG A 285 14.25 28.67 51.91
CA ARG A 285 15.66 28.88 52.29
C ARG A 285 16.58 28.79 51.07
N VAL A 286 17.04 29.95 50.63
CA VAL A 286 18.13 30.15 49.65
C VAL A 286 19.44 30.20 50.44
N GLY A 287 20.37 29.31 50.13
CA GLY A 287 21.78 29.43 50.49
C GLY A 287 22.57 29.69 49.21
N ALA A 288 23.11 30.90 49.08
CA ALA A 288 23.95 31.33 47.97
C ALA A 288 25.43 31.27 48.38
N VAL A 289 26.26 30.55 47.62
CA VAL A 289 27.73 30.61 47.55
C VAL A 289 28.13 29.92 46.23
N ALA A 290 28.95 30.38 45.29
CA ALA A 290 29.70 31.60 45.04
C ALA A 290 29.99 31.68 43.53
N LEU A 291 30.25 32.90 43.06
CA LEU A 291 30.70 33.27 41.73
C LEU A 291 32.12 32.78 41.41
N GLY A 292 32.32 32.45 40.13
CA GLY A 292 33.58 32.67 39.42
C GLY A 292 34.46 31.43 39.24
N VAL A 293 34.50 30.89 38.00
CA VAL A 293 35.70 30.81 37.14
C VAL A 293 35.23 30.55 35.69
N ILE A 294 35.14 31.59 34.86
CA ILE A 294 35.17 31.45 33.39
C ILE A 294 36.23 32.44 32.94
N LEU A 295 37.48 31.98 32.82
CA LEU A 295 38.58 32.62 32.07
C LEU A 295 39.87 31.85 32.38
N ALA A 296 40.15 30.77 31.64
CA ALA A 296 41.51 30.27 31.39
C ALA A 296 41.50 29.05 30.47
N SER A 297 41.52 29.27 29.15
CA SER A 297 42.20 28.39 28.19
C SER A 297 42.13 28.93 26.75
N ILE A 298 42.59 30.17 26.56
CA ILE A 298 43.10 30.65 25.25
C ILE A 298 44.48 31.25 25.51
N ILE A 299 45.44 30.41 25.86
CA ILE A 299 46.88 30.69 25.71
C ILE A 299 47.52 29.37 25.26
N ALA A 300 47.33 29.07 23.98
CA ALA A 300 48.09 28.06 23.24
C ALA A 300 48.19 28.53 21.78
N LEU A 301 48.66 29.76 21.60
CA LEU A 301 49.19 30.29 20.35
C LEU A 301 50.03 31.50 20.75
N LEU A 302 51.35 31.37 20.63
CA LEU A 302 52.44 32.29 21.02
C LEU A 302 53.33 31.78 22.16
N LEU A 303 53.89 30.58 21.98
CA LEU A 303 55.32 30.28 22.19
C LEU A 303 55.76 29.31 21.09
#